data_AF-A0A968TP18-F1
#
_entry.id   AF-A0A968TP18-F1
#
_cell.length_a   1.000
_cell.length_b   1.000
_cell.length_c   1.000
_cell.angle_alpha   90.00
_cell.angle_beta   90.00
_cell.angle_gamma   90.00
#
_symmetry.space_group_name_H-M   'P 1'
#
loop_
_entity.id
_entity.type
_entity.pdbx_description
1 polymer ?
#
loop_
_entity_poly.entity_id
_entity_poly.type
_entity_poly.pdbx_seq_one_letter_code
_entity_poly.pdbx_strand_id
1 'polypeptide(L)'
;MTYTDDLEIALPIPQSAFQMADRLAARLPHSKTAQVRQNTIAVSVVENYLHLMGIVCDRVASDSANPVMQLSADIADLMIVHAGRLECRPILPNAQVCTIPPEVWEDRIGYVIVRIDEAQQQASLPRLCPPR
;
A
#
# COMPACT_ATOMS: atom_id res chain seq x y z
N MET A 1 -12.96 9.14 -0.52
CA MET A 1 -13.07 9.59 0.89
C MET A 1 -12.19 10.83 1.06
N THR A 2 -12.63 11.85 1.78
CA THR A 2 -11.83 13.05 2.12
C THR A 2 -11.05 12.80 3.40
N TYR A 3 -9.74 13.09 3.41
CA TYR A 3 -8.85 12.92 4.57
C TYR A 3 -8.49 14.28 5.16
N THR A 4 -8.46 14.39 6.48
CA THR A 4 -8.15 15.64 7.20
C THR A 4 -6.66 15.67 7.56
N ASP A 5 -6.03 16.85 7.44
CA ASP A 5 -4.59 17.16 7.61
C ASP A 5 -4.00 16.94 9.02
N ASP A 6 -4.76 16.35 9.95
CA ASP A 6 -4.38 16.29 11.36
C ASP A 6 -3.58 15.02 11.68
N LEU A 7 -2.24 15.22 11.76
CA LEU A 7 -1.17 14.27 12.07
C LEU A 7 -1.00 13.10 11.08
N GLU A 8 -0.08 13.28 10.13
CA GLU A 8 0.48 12.20 9.32
C GLU A 8 1.81 11.71 9.95
N ILE A 9 2.02 10.39 10.02
CA ILE A 9 3.33 9.82 10.38
C ILE A 9 4.17 9.76 9.11
N ALA A 10 5.24 10.55 9.06
CA ALA A 10 6.21 10.50 7.98
C ALA A 10 7.24 9.38 8.24
N LEU A 11 7.42 8.49 7.26
CA LEU A 11 8.35 7.38 7.28
C LEU A 11 9.27 7.44 6.06
N PRO A 12 10.56 7.11 6.20
CA PRO A 12 11.43 6.94 5.06
C PRO A 12 10.97 5.72 4.24
N ILE A 13 10.99 5.85 2.91
CA ILE A 13 10.80 4.72 2.01
C ILE A 13 12.16 4.04 1.86
N PRO A 14 12.33 2.79 2.32
CA PRO A 14 13.62 2.12 2.22
C PRO A 14 13.96 1.82 0.76
N GLN A 15 15.24 1.90 0.40
CA GLN A 15 15.68 1.62 -0.98
C GLN A 15 15.28 0.21 -1.47
N SER A 16 15.16 -0.76 -0.55
CA SER A 16 14.66 -2.10 -0.85
C SER A 16 13.22 -2.10 -1.35
N ALA A 17 12.36 -1.18 -0.88
CA ALA A 17 10.99 -1.04 -1.36
C ALA A 17 10.96 -0.58 -2.82
N PHE A 18 11.77 0.42 -3.19
CA PHE A 18 11.91 0.85 -4.59
C PHE A 18 12.41 -0.28 -5.48
N GLN A 19 13.48 -0.97 -5.07
CA GLN A 19 14.04 -2.09 -5.83
C GLN A 19 13.04 -3.23 -6.02
N MET A 20 12.25 -3.55 -4.99
CA MET A 20 11.21 -4.56 -5.08
C MET A 20 10.09 -4.14 -6.02
N ALA A 21 9.63 -2.89 -5.89
CA ALA A 21 8.58 -2.31 -6.73
C ALA A 21 8.98 -2.29 -8.21
N ASP A 22 10.20 -1.87 -8.53
CA ASP A 22 10.73 -1.87 -9.89
C ASP A 22 10.82 -3.29 -10.48
N ARG A 23 11.31 -4.26 -9.68
CA ARG A 23 11.42 -5.66 -10.11
C ARG A 23 10.06 -6.30 -10.41
N LEU A 24 9.05 -6.04 -9.58
CA LEU A 24 7.70 -6.58 -9.80
C LEU A 24 7.03 -5.90 -10.99
N ALA A 25 7.10 -4.57 -11.06
CA ALA A 25 6.48 -3.80 -12.12
C ALA A 25 7.07 -4.10 -13.52
N ALA A 26 8.36 -4.41 -13.61
CA ALA A 26 9.04 -4.77 -14.87
C ALA A 26 8.56 -6.10 -15.47
N ARG A 27 7.87 -6.95 -14.70
CA ARG A 27 7.33 -8.25 -15.16
C ARG A 27 5.94 -8.15 -15.76
N LEU A 28 5.33 -6.96 -15.72
CA LEU A 28 3.94 -6.74 -16.09
C LEU A 28 3.84 -5.90 -17.37
N PRO A 29 2.68 -5.95 -18.06
CA PRO A 29 2.41 -5.03 -19.16
C PRO A 29 2.54 -3.57 -18.72
N HIS A 30 2.93 -2.70 -19.66
CA HIS A 30 3.13 -1.27 -19.40
C HIS A 30 1.93 -0.59 -18.73
N SER A 31 0.71 -1.05 -19.02
CA SER A 31 -0.52 -0.52 -18.41
C SER A 31 -0.62 -0.77 -16.90
N LYS A 32 0.11 -1.76 -16.35
CA LYS A 32 0.12 -2.13 -14.94
C LYS A 32 1.35 -1.69 -14.18
N THR A 33 2.45 -1.39 -14.88
CA THR A 33 3.76 -1.08 -14.27
C THR A 33 3.67 0.02 -13.20
N ALA A 34 3.07 1.18 -13.52
CA ALA A 34 3.00 2.29 -12.57
C ALA A 34 2.16 1.95 -11.33
N GLN A 35 1.01 1.29 -11.54
CA GLN A 35 0.09 0.89 -10.49
C GLN A 35 0.75 -0.10 -9.53
N VAL A 36 1.33 -1.19 -10.04
CA VAL A 36 1.97 -2.22 -9.19
C VAL A 36 3.20 -1.67 -8.49
N ARG A 37 3.95 -0.77 -9.12
CA ARG A 37 5.09 -0.10 -8.48
C ARG A 37 4.63 0.68 -7.25
N GLN A 38 3.62 1.54 -7.40
CA GLN A 38 3.08 2.33 -6.28
C GLN A 38 2.47 1.46 -5.19
N ASN A 39 1.69 0.43 -5.55
CA ASN A 39 1.12 -0.52 -4.60
C ASN A 39 2.22 -1.24 -3.81
N THR A 40 3.29 -1.65 -4.48
CA THR A 40 4.42 -2.33 -3.83
C THR A 40 5.15 -1.42 -2.84
N ILE A 41 5.33 -0.14 -3.19
CA ILE A 41 5.91 0.85 -2.27
C ILE A 41 4.98 1.04 -1.06
N ALA A 42 3.67 1.23 -1.27
CA ALA A 42 2.70 1.40 -0.21
C ALA A 42 2.67 0.22 0.77
N VAL A 43 2.58 -1.01 0.26
CA VAL A 43 2.63 -2.24 1.06
C VAL A 43 3.92 -2.31 1.87
N SER A 44 5.08 -1.98 1.27
CA SER A 44 6.38 -2.06 1.95
C SER A 44 6.52 -1.02 3.06
N VAL A 45 5.99 0.19 2.88
CA VAL A 45 6.00 1.24 3.91
C VAL A 45 5.12 0.82 5.09
N VAL A 46 3.92 0.32 4.83
CA VAL A 46 2.98 -0.13 5.86
C VAL A 46 3.53 -1.36 6.59
N GLU A 47 4.09 -2.34 5.86
CA GLU A 47 4.77 -3.51 6.45
C GLU A 47 5.90 -3.08 7.39
N ASN A 48 6.74 -2.13 6.98
CA ASN A 48 7.80 -1.60 7.81
C ASN A 48 7.26 -0.90 9.07
N TYR A 49 6.21 -0.08 8.92
CA TYR A 49 5.56 0.57 10.07
C TYR A 49 4.99 -0.45 11.07
N LEU A 50 4.26 -1.45 10.59
CA LEU A 50 3.69 -2.50 11.42
C LEU A 50 4.78 -3.33 12.12
N HIS A 51 5.88 -3.62 11.42
CA HIS A 51 7.04 -4.30 12.00
C HIS A 51 7.65 -3.50 13.16
N LEU A 52 7.80 -2.18 13.01
CA LEU A 52 8.27 -1.29 14.09
C LEU A 52 7.33 -1.29 15.30
N MET A 53 6.03 -1.54 15.09
CA MET A 53 5.02 -1.68 16.13
C MET A 53 4.94 -3.10 16.72
N GLY A 54 5.78 -4.04 16.28
CA GLY A 54 5.77 -5.43 16.73
C GLY A 54 4.62 -6.27 16.15
N ILE A 55 3.98 -5.80 15.07
CA ILE A 55 2.89 -6.50 14.39
C ILE A 55 3.47 -7.38 13.28
N VAL A 56 3.12 -8.67 13.29
CA VAL A 56 3.62 -9.65 12.32
C VAL A 56 2.75 -9.65 11.07
N CYS A 57 3.39 -9.55 9.91
CA CYS A 57 2.75 -9.58 8.59
C CYS A 57 3.25 -10.78 7.76
N ASP A 58 2.38 -11.30 6.87
CA ASP A 58 2.73 -12.34 5.91
C ASP A 58 2.50 -11.84 4.49
N ARG A 59 3.53 -11.24 3.91
CA ARG A 59 3.47 -10.71 2.55
C ARG A 59 3.18 -11.78 1.50
N VAL A 60 3.62 -13.02 1.71
CA VAL A 60 3.42 -14.12 0.75
C VAL A 60 1.95 -14.56 0.72
N ALA A 61 1.26 -14.49 1.85
CA ALA A 61 -0.17 -14.76 1.95
C ALA A 61 -1.08 -13.62 1.45
N SER A 62 -0.50 -12.49 1.03
CA SER A 62 -1.24 -11.34 0.50
C SER A 62 -1.58 -11.52 -0.98
N ASP A 63 -2.75 -11.08 -1.42
CA ASP A 63 -3.15 -11.18 -2.83
C ASP A 63 -2.25 -10.33 -3.72
N SER A 64 -1.73 -9.22 -3.19
CA SER A 64 -0.77 -8.31 -3.83
C SER A 64 0.56 -8.98 -4.14
N ALA A 65 0.88 -10.14 -3.57
CA ALA A 65 2.06 -10.92 -3.92
C ALA A 65 1.80 -11.90 -5.09
N ASN A 66 0.54 -12.09 -5.49
CA ASN A 66 0.17 -13.00 -6.58
C ASN A 66 0.19 -12.25 -7.94
N PRO A 67 1.06 -12.65 -8.89
CA PRO A 67 1.15 -11.99 -10.20
C PRO A 67 -0.15 -12.01 -10.99
N VAL A 68 -0.99 -13.04 -10.84
CA VAL A 68 -2.29 -13.12 -11.52
C VAL A 68 -3.23 -12.04 -10.98
N MET A 69 -3.25 -11.84 -9.66
CA MET A 69 -4.07 -10.80 -9.03
C MET A 69 -3.59 -9.39 -9.40
N GLN A 70 -2.27 -9.18 -9.46
CA GLN A 70 -1.67 -7.92 -9.93
C GLN A 70 -2.08 -7.58 -11.37
N LEU A 71 -2.20 -8.58 -12.24
CA LEU A 71 -2.65 -8.42 -13.62
C LEU A 71 -4.15 -8.10 -13.71
N SER A 72 -4.97 -8.73 -12.87
CA SER A 72 -6.43 -8.63 -12.97
C SER A 72 -7.05 -7.45 -12.21
N ALA A 73 -6.36 -6.93 -11.19
CA ALA A 73 -6.98 -6.00 -10.23
C ALA A 73 -5.98 -4.95 -9.70
N ASP A 74 -6.50 -3.91 -9.05
CA ASP A 74 -5.73 -2.92 -8.33
C ASP A 74 -5.69 -3.18 -6.82
N ILE A 75 -4.90 -4.19 -6.47
CA ILE A 75 -4.78 -4.71 -5.10
C ILE A 75 -3.43 -4.33 -4.52
N ALA A 76 -3.47 -3.85 -3.28
CA ALA A 76 -2.32 -3.50 -2.46
C ALA A 76 -2.50 -3.99 -1.02
N ASP A 77 -3.03 -5.20 -0.85
CA ASP A 77 -3.26 -5.76 0.47
C ASP A 77 -1.96 -6.24 1.14
N LEU A 78 -2.00 -6.27 2.47
CA LEU A 78 -1.00 -6.85 3.34
C LEU A 78 -1.70 -7.72 4.38
N MET A 79 -1.40 -9.01 4.39
CA MET A 79 -1.90 -9.94 5.40
C MET A 79 -1.22 -9.66 6.75
N ILE A 80 -2.03 -9.35 7.76
CA ILE A 80 -1.62 -9.29 9.16
C ILE A 80 -1.96 -10.63 9.81
N VAL A 81 -0.96 -11.29 10.37
CA VAL A 81 -1.11 -12.62 10.96
C VAL A 81 -2.13 -12.57 12.10
N HIS A 82 -3.11 -13.48 12.08
CA HIS A 82 -4.24 -13.58 13.02
C HIS A 82 -5.26 -12.43 13.00
N ALA A 83 -5.15 -11.46 12.08
CA ALA A 83 -6.12 -10.36 11.97
C ALA A 83 -6.84 -10.33 10.62
N GLY A 84 -6.12 -10.46 9.51
CA GLY A 84 -6.68 -10.40 8.15
C GLY A 84 -5.94 -9.44 7.23
N ARG A 85 -6.55 -9.07 6.09
CA ARG A 85 -5.91 -8.26 5.04
C ARG A 85 -6.15 -6.78 5.21
N LEU A 86 -5.07 -6.01 5.33
CA LEU A 86 -5.08 -4.55 5.37
C LEU A 86 -4.78 -4.00 3.97
N GLU A 87 -5.64 -3.14 3.42
CA GLU A 87 -5.42 -2.57 2.09
C GLU A 87 -4.57 -1.29 2.15
N CYS A 88 -3.43 -1.27 1.47
CA CYS A 88 -2.44 -0.18 1.49
C CYS A 88 -2.58 0.69 0.22
N ARG A 89 -3.38 1.76 0.27
CA ARG A 89 -3.74 2.56 -0.91
C ARG A 89 -2.76 3.70 -1.18
N PRO A 90 -1.95 3.65 -2.25
CA PRO A 90 -1.06 4.75 -2.59
C PRO A 90 -1.86 5.97 -3.08
N ILE A 91 -1.41 7.17 -2.70
CA ILE A 91 -1.84 8.44 -3.28
C ILE A 91 -0.63 9.32 -3.58
N LEU A 92 -0.78 10.22 -4.55
CA LEU A 92 0.23 11.23 -4.87
C LEU A 92 0.26 12.34 -3.79
N PRO A 93 1.37 13.08 -3.63
CA PRO A 93 1.51 14.11 -2.60
C PRO A 93 0.37 15.14 -2.58
N ASN A 94 -0.10 15.54 -3.76
CA ASN A 94 -1.15 16.57 -3.92
C ASN A 94 -2.57 16.00 -4.03
N ALA A 95 -2.75 14.69 -3.85
CA ALA A 95 -4.07 14.06 -3.93
C ALA A 95 -4.92 14.41 -2.70
N GLN A 96 -6.14 14.88 -2.95
CA GLN A 96 -7.14 15.17 -1.92
C GLN A 96 -8.18 14.05 -1.76
N VAL A 97 -8.24 13.14 -2.73
CA VAL A 97 -9.17 12.02 -2.76
C VAL A 97 -8.39 10.74 -3.05
N CYS A 98 -8.67 9.71 -2.26
CA CYS A 98 -8.27 8.34 -2.59
C CYS A 98 -9.50 7.58 -3.07
N THR A 99 -9.37 6.95 -4.24
CA THR A 99 -10.36 6.02 -4.78
C THR A 99 -10.02 4.62 -4.30
N ILE A 100 -11.02 3.93 -3.76
CA ILE A 100 -10.92 2.53 -3.36
C ILE A 100 -11.53 1.68 -4.49
N PRO A 101 -10.75 0.86 -5.19
CA PRO A 101 -11.26 0.01 -6.25
C PRO A 101 -12.32 -0.97 -5.74
N PRO A 102 -13.39 -1.27 -6.50
CA PRO A 102 -14.45 -2.18 -6.07
C PRO A 102 -13.97 -3.58 -5.67
N GLU A 103 -12.92 -4.08 -6.31
CA GLU A 103 -12.31 -5.38 -6.04
C GLU A 103 -11.76 -5.56 -4.61
N VAL A 104 -11.57 -4.47 -3.86
CA VAL A 104 -11.02 -4.50 -2.49
C VAL A 104 -12.01 -4.01 -1.45
N TRP A 105 -13.30 -3.85 -1.79
CA TRP A 105 -14.32 -3.43 -0.83
C TRP A 105 -14.61 -4.48 0.25
N GLU A 106 -14.44 -5.75 -0.09
CA GLU A 106 -14.70 -6.90 0.77
C GLU A 106 -13.40 -7.59 1.19
N ASP A 107 -13.47 -8.42 2.23
CA ASP A 107 -12.33 -9.17 2.77
C ASP A 107 -11.13 -8.29 3.17
N ARG A 108 -11.38 -7.05 3.58
CA ARG A 108 -10.38 -6.13 4.15
C ARG A 108 -10.76 -5.76 5.58
N ILE A 109 -9.79 -5.82 6.48
CA ILE A 109 -9.96 -5.40 7.89
C ILE A 109 -9.84 -3.88 8.07
N GLY A 110 -9.37 -3.18 7.03
CA GLY A 110 -9.21 -1.74 7.03
C GLY A 110 -8.40 -1.25 5.83
N TYR A 111 -8.26 0.06 5.74
CA TYR A 111 -7.53 0.74 4.68
C TYR A 111 -6.52 1.70 5.30
N VAL A 112 -5.28 1.67 4.80
CA VAL A 112 -4.26 2.67 5.08
C VAL A 112 -3.99 3.41 3.79
N ILE A 113 -4.20 4.72 3.80
CA ILE A 113 -3.74 5.56 2.70
C ILE A 113 -2.25 5.80 2.90
N VAL A 114 -1.49 5.76 1.81
CA VAL A 114 -0.05 6.00 1.83
C VAL A 114 0.24 7.10 0.85
N ARG A 115 0.54 8.30 1.35
CA ARG A 115 0.98 9.42 0.52
C ARG A 115 2.44 9.21 0.19
N ILE A 116 2.78 9.01 -1.08
CA ILE A 116 4.15 8.69 -1.50
C ILE A 116 4.78 9.94 -2.14
N ASP A 117 5.85 10.45 -1.54
CA ASP A 117 6.75 11.43 -2.14
C ASP A 117 8.08 10.75 -2.50
N GLU A 118 8.16 10.28 -3.74
CA GLU A 118 9.37 9.61 -4.23
C GLU A 118 10.57 10.56 -4.36
N ALA A 119 10.32 11.85 -4.60
CA ALA A 119 11.39 12.84 -4.73
C ALA A 119 12.10 13.06 -3.38
N GLN A 120 11.34 13.00 -2.30
CA GLN A 120 11.86 13.07 -0.93
C GLN A 120 12.19 11.70 -0.33
N GLN A 121 11.92 10.59 -1.05
CA GLN A 121 12.00 9.23 -0.53
C GLN A 121 11.25 9.04 0.79
N GLN A 122 10.08 9.66 0.91
CA GLN A 122 9.26 9.66 2.11
C GLN A 122 7.83 9.24 1.79
N ALA A 123 7.21 8.59 2.75
CA ALA A 123 5.79 8.29 2.72
C ALA A 123 5.12 8.76 4.00
N SER A 124 3.93 9.33 3.86
CA SER A 124 3.11 9.76 4.99
C SER A 124 1.91 8.86 5.15
N LEU A 125 1.71 8.38 6.37
CA LEU A 125 0.55 7.58 6.77
C LEU A 125 -0.43 8.47 7.55
N PRO A 126 -1.58 8.88 6.97
CA PRO A 126 -2.66 9.45 7.75
C PRO A 126 -3.14 8.46 8.80
N ARG A 127 -3.56 8.98 9.96
CA ARG A 127 -4.15 8.19 11.04
C ARG A 127 -5.30 7.32 10.51
N LEU A 128 -5.23 6.01 10.79
CA LEU A 128 -6.22 4.99 10.41
C LEU A 128 -7.66 5.50 10.57
N CYS A 129 -8.42 5.52 9.48
CA CYS A 129 -9.86 5.76 9.54
C CYS A 129 -10.56 4.40 9.71
N PRO A 130 -11.40 4.19 10.73
CA PRO A 130 -12.08 2.91 10.91
C PRO A 130 -13.00 2.62 9.71
N PRO A 131 -13.13 1.34 9.30
CA PRO A 131 -14.16 0.95 8.34
C PRO A 131 -15.54 1.32 8.90
N ARG A 132 -16.45 1.77 8.03
CA ARG A 132 -17.84 2.06 8.41
C ARG A 132 -18.61 0.79 8.72
#